data_AF-A0A8J8GXN5-F1
#
_entry.id   AF-A0A8J8GXN5-F1
#
_cell.length_a   1.000
_cell.length_b   1.000
_cell.length_c   1.000
_cell.angle_alpha   90.00
_cell.angle_beta   90.00
_cell.angle_gamma   90.00
#
_symmetry.space_group_name_H-M   'P 1'
#
loop_
_entity.id
_entity.type
_entity.pdbx_description
1 polymer ?
#
loop_
_entity_poly.entity_id
_entity_poly.type
_entity_poly.pdbx_seq_one_letter_code
_entity_poly.pdbx_strand_id
1 'polypeptide(L)'
;MRPVEQFPTRRDRDNQPRSHCTLCGTEAARRPEARAKAREARYRRKYGIGVADFEALLADQAGRCAICSRTLTPENWHVDHDHEDGRVRGVLCDLCNKGLGQFKDNVGNLVSAIEYLRRHA
;
A
#
# COMPACT_ATOMS: atom_id res chain seq x y z
N MET A 1 -16.06 21.78 -30.50
CA MET A 1 -16.42 20.42 -30.02
C MET A 1 -15.23 19.51 -30.23
N ARG A 2 -14.93 18.59 -29.29
CA ARG A 2 -13.85 17.59 -29.46
C ARG A 2 -14.41 16.32 -30.14
N PRO A 3 -13.62 15.57 -30.92
CA PRO A 3 -14.03 14.29 -31.51
C PRO A 3 -14.47 13.26 -30.45
N VAL A 4 -15.46 12.41 -30.77
CA VAL A 4 -16.04 11.42 -29.84
C VAL A 4 -15.01 10.39 -29.37
N GLU A 5 -14.01 10.09 -30.20
CA GLU A 5 -12.91 9.17 -29.94
C GLU A 5 -12.01 9.66 -28.80
N GLN A 6 -12.03 10.98 -28.50
CA GLN A 6 -11.30 11.55 -27.38
C GLN A 6 -12.03 11.36 -26.04
N PHE A 7 -13.22 10.75 -26.03
CA PHE A 7 -13.99 10.48 -24.83
C PHE A 7 -13.92 8.98 -24.48
N PRO A 8 -13.40 8.62 -23.30
CA PRO A 8 -13.36 7.22 -22.89
C PRO A 8 -14.78 6.68 -22.69
N THR A 9 -14.96 5.40 -22.96
CA THR A 9 -16.27 4.74 -22.90
C THR A 9 -16.61 4.20 -21.51
N ARG A 10 -17.90 4.03 -21.24
CA ARG A 10 -18.43 3.48 -20.00
C ARG A 10 -18.71 1.99 -20.16
N ARG A 11 -17.94 1.13 -19.48
CA ARG A 11 -18.15 -0.32 -19.48
C ARG A 11 -19.49 -0.72 -18.85
N ASP A 12 -20.02 0.11 -17.97
CA ASP A 12 -21.29 -0.07 -17.25
C ASP A 12 -22.53 0.42 -18.02
N ARG A 13 -22.36 1.05 -19.18
CA ARG A 13 -23.46 1.63 -19.98
C ARG A 13 -23.22 1.47 -21.47
N ASP A 14 -23.27 0.24 -21.97
CA ASP A 14 -23.20 -0.09 -23.40
C ASP A 14 -22.10 0.65 -24.17
N ASN A 15 -20.95 0.86 -23.51
CA ASN A 15 -19.80 1.55 -24.06
C ASN A 15 -20.07 3.02 -24.50
N GLN A 16 -21.09 3.67 -23.95
CA GLN A 16 -21.38 5.08 -24.22
C GLN A 16 -20.22 5.99 -23.80
N PRO A 17 -19.94 7.08 -24.54
CA PRO A 17 -18.85 8.00 -24.21
C PRO A 17 -19.12 8.72 -22.89
N ARG A 18 -18.05 9.00 -22.13
CA ARG A 18 -18.13 9.83 -20.91
C ARG A 18 -18.37 11.30 -21.27
N SER A 19 -18.85 12.07 -20.29
CA SER A 19 -19.10 13.51 -20.44
C SER A 19 -17.83 14.37 -20.49
N HIS A 20 -16.67 13.78 -20.18
CA HIS A 20 -15.38 14.45 -20.22
C HIS A 20 -14.42 13.66 -21.10
N CYS A 21 -13.63 14.37 -21.90
CA CYS A 21 -12.58 13.75 -22.71
C CYS A 21 -11.46 13.18 -21.84
N THR A 22 -10.62 12.31 -22.43
CA THR A 22 -9.51 11.65 -21.75
C THR A 22 -8.60 12.65 -21.05
N LEU A 23 -8.21 13.75 -21.72
CA LEU A 23 -7.33 14.77 -21.14
C LEU A 23 -7.96 15.42 -19.90
N CYS A 24 -9.20 15.91 -20.00
CA CYS A 24 -9.89 16.52 -18.87
C CYS A 24 -10.10 15.52 -17.72
N GLY A 25 -10.34 14.25 -18.02
CA GLY A 25 -10.40 13.18 -17.02
C GLY A 25 -9.07 12.96 -16.32
N THR A 26 -7.96 12.99 -17.06
CA THR A 26 -6.61 12.87 -16.49
C THR A 26 -6.23 14.08 -15.64
N GLU A 27 -6.52 15.30 -16.08
CA GLU A 27 -6.30 16.53 -15.31
C GLU A 27 -7.11 16.50 -14.01
N ALA A 28 -8.39 16.13 -14.12
CA ALA A 28 -9.28 15.97 -12.97
C ALA A 28 -8.75 14.96 -11.93
N ALA A 29 -8.14 13.86 -12.38
CA ALA A 29 -7.53 12.83 -11.53
C ALA A 29 -6.16 13.26 -10.95
N ARG A 30 -5.47 14.22 -11.57
CA ARG A 30 -4.19 14.76 -11.08
C ARG A 30 -4.37 15.80 -9.96
N ARG A 31 -5.58 16.34 -9.79
CA ARG A 31 -5.88 17.31 -8.72
C ARG A 31 -5.53 16.75 -7.33
N PRO A 32 -4.94 17.56 -6.43
CA PRO A 32 -4.54 17.11 -5.09
C PRO A 32 -5.67 16.44 -4.31
N GLU A 33 -6.87 17.04 -4.27
CA GLU A 33 -8.03 16.43 -3.60
C GLU A 33 -8.43 15.07 -4.18
N ALA A 34 -8.39 14.90 -5.51
CA ALA A 34 -8.71 13.63 -6.15
C ALA A 34 -7.67 12.54 -5.78
N ARG A 35 -6.38 12.91 -5.73
CA ARG A 35 -5.29 12.01 -5.31
C ARG A 35 -5.40 11.63 -3.84
N ALA A 36 -5.67 12.59 -2.96
CA ALA A 36 -5.86 12.35 -1.53
C ALA A 36 -7.04 11.41 -1.30
N LYS A 37 -8.18 11.66 -1.94
CA LYS A 37 -9.37 10.78 -1.88
C LYS A 37 -9.08 9.37 -2.41
N ALA A 38 -8.34 9.26 -3.51
CA ALA A 38 -7.95 7.96 -4.06
C ALA A 38 -7.00 7.19 -3.12
N ARG A 39 -6.07 7.90 -2.46
CA ARG A 39 -5.17 7.32 -1.46
C ARG A 39 -5.95 6.83 -0.25
N GLU A 40 -6.85 7.64 0.30
CA GLU A 40 -7.74 7.26 1.42
C GLU A 40 -8.54 6.00 1.10
N ALA A 41 -9.22 5.98 -0.06
CA ALA A 41 -10.00 4.82 -0.49
C ALA A 41 -9.13 3.56 -0.68
N ARG A 42 -7.89 3.72 -1.18
CA ARG A 42 -6.96 2.60 -1.33
C ARG A 42 -6.57 2.01 0.02
N TYR A 43 -6.24 2.86 1.01
CA TYR A 43 -5.82 2.41 2.33
C TYR A 43 -6.97 1.70 3.05
N ARG A 44 -8.17 2.30 3.04
CA ARG A 44 -9.39 1.69 3.58
C ARG A 44 -9.65 0.30 3.00
N ARG A 45 -9.61 0.19 1.67
CA ARG A 45 -9.87 -1.08 0.97
C ARG A 45 -8.80 -2.13 1.20
N LYS A 46 -7.53 -1.73 1.22
CA LYS A 46 -6.41 -2.69 1.25
C LYS A 46 -6.02 -3.11 2.67
N TYR A 47 -6.13 -2.20 3.63
CA TYR A 47 -5.59 -2.38 4.98
C TYR A 47 -6.63 -2.15 6.08
N GLY A 48 -7.87 -1.79 5.74
CA GLY A 48 -8.91 -1.50 6.74
C GLY A 48 -8.75 -0.16 7.48
N ILE A 49 -7.64 0.55 7.30
CA ILE A 49 -7.31 1.80 8.00
C ILE A 49 -7.38 3.02 7.08
N GLY A 50 -7.55 4.21 7.65
CA GLY A 50 -7.45 5.48 6.94
C GLY A 50 -5.99 5.92 6.74
N VAL A 51 -5.81 6.97 5.94
CA VAL A 51 -4.50 7.61 5.76
C VAL A 51 -3.98 8.20 7.07
N ALA A 52 -4.85 8.82 7.86
CA ALA A 52 -4.49 9.41 9.15
C ALA A 52 -3.98 8.35 10.14
N ASP A 53 -4.63 7.18 10.19
CA ASP A 53 -4.20 6.05 11.03
C ASP A 53 -2.80 5.55 10.62
N PHE A 54 -2.55 5.46 9.31
CA PHE A 54 -1.24 5.10 8.80
C PHE A 54 -0.17 6.14 9.15
N GLU A 55 -0.48 7.44 9.02
CA GLU A 55 0.45 8.52 9.34
C GLU A 55 0.76 8.55 10.84
N ALA A 56 -0.23 8.31 11.70
CA ALA A 56 -0.04 8.13 13.13
C ALA A 56 0.85 6.92 13.44
N LEU A 57 0.57 5.75 12.84
CA LEU A 57 1.37 4.54 13.00
C LEU A 57 2.84 4.75 12.60
N LEU A 58 3.08 5.46 11.50
CA LEU A 58 4.43 5.78 11.06
C LEU A 58 5.13 6.75 12.03
N ALA A 59 4.40 7.75 12.53
CA ALA A 59 4.92 8.72 13.49
C ALA A 59 5.28 8.04 14.82
N ASP A 60 4.46 7.10 15.30
CA ASP A 60 4.72 6.28 16.49
C ASP A 60 5.98 5.43 16.31
N GLN A 61 6.25 4.97 15.08
CA GLN A 61 7.49 4.30 14.72
C GLN A 61 8.67 5.26 14.42
N ALA A 62 8.52 6.56 14.65
CA ALA A 62 9.50 7.61 14.34
C ALA A 62 10.00 7.57 12.88
N GLY A 63 9.13 7.18 11.93
CA GLY A 63 9.49 7.03 10.53
C GLY A 63 10.50 5.91 10.27
N ARG A 64 10.52 4.86 11.11
CA ARG A 64 11.47 3.74 11.01
C ARG A 64 10.77 2.39 10.91
N CYS A 65 11.46 1.43 10.33
CA CYS A 65 11.00 0.04 10.21
C CYS A 65 10.79 -0.56 11.62
N ALA A 66 9.61 -1.13 11.88
CA ALA A 66 9.30 -1.72 13.19
C ALA A 66 10.22 -2.91 13.57
N ILE A 67 10.87 -3.55 12.60
CA ILE A 67 11.76 -4.70 12.84
C ILE A 67 13.22 -4.28 12.95
N CYS A 68 13.76 -3.61 11.93
CA CYS A 68 15.20 -3.31 11.85
C CYS A 68 15.56 -1.85 12.13
N SER A 69 14.60 -1.01 12.50
CA SER A 69 14.78 0.41 12.86
C SER A 69 15.41 1.32 11.79
N ARG A 70 15.57 0.82 10.55
CA ARG A 70 16.06 1.64 9.44
C ARG A 70 15.03 2.70 9.06
N THR A 71 15.51 3.87 8.62
CA THR A 71 14.65 4.96 8.15
C THR A 71 13.78 4.51 6.97
N LEU A 72 12.50 4.83 7.06
CA LEU A 72 11.52 4.57 6.02
C LEU A 72 11.32 5.80 5.15
N THR A 73 11.13 5.55 3.86
CA THR A 73 10.76 6.54 2.85
C THR A 73 9.56 6.02 2.08
N PRO A 74 8.80 6.89 1.39
CA PRO A 74 7.66 6.47 0.58
C PRO A 74 7.97 5.39 -0.45
N GLU A 75 9.23 5.27 -0.88
CA GLU A 75 9.72 4.30 -1.85
C GLU A 75 10.00 2.91 -1.25
N ASN A 76 10.26 2.81 0.06
CA ASN A 76 10.71 1.56 0.69
C ASN A 76 9.80 1.04 1.80
N TRP A 77 8.76 1.78 2.18
CA TRP A 77 7.86 1.41 3.26
C TRP A 77 6.71 0.50 2.81
N HIS A 78 6.28 -0.38 3.69
CA HIS A 78 5.18 -1.31 3.45
C HIS A 78 4.34 -1.42 4.71
N VAL A 79 3.02 -1.28 4.57
CA VAL A 79 2.08 -1.56 5.66
C VAL A 79 1.97 -3.08 5.78
N ASP A 80 2.52 -3.60 6.87
CA ASP A 80 2.47 -5.01 7.23
C ASP A 80 1.15 -5.29 7.95
N HIS A 81 0.49 -6.37 7.55
CA HIS A 81 -0.80 -6.78 8.09
C HIS A 81 -0.84 -8.29 8.19
N ASP A 82 -1.57 -8.79 9.19
CA ASP A 82 -1.82 -10.19 9.36
C ASP A 82 -2.71 -10.72 8.21
N HIS A 83 -2.34 -11.87 7.64
CA HIS A 83 -3.05 -12.44 6.50
C HIS A 83 -4.31 -13.24 6.89
N GLU A 84 -4.52 -13.54 8.18
CA GLU A 84 -5.70 -14.25 8.69
C GLU A 84 -6.84 -13.27 9.03
N ASP A 85 -6.54 -12.21 9.78
CA ASP A 85 -7.56 -11.26 10.28
C ASP A 85 -7.47 -9.85 9.66
N GLY A 86 -6.45 -9.59 8.84
CA GLY A 86 -6.26 -8.32 8.14
C GLY A 86 -5.77 -7.17 9.03
N ARG A 87 -5.45 -7.42 10.30
CA ARG A 87 -5.02 -6.37 11.23
C ARG A 87 -3.65 -5.85 10.86
N VAL A 88 -3.52 -4.53 10.81
CA VAL A 88 -2.23 -3.86 10.59
C VAL A 88 -1.34 -4.09 11.81
N ARG A 89 -0.13 -4.61 11.57
CA ARG A 89 0.88 -4.86 12.61
C ARG A 89 1.87 -3.70 12.73
N GLY A 90 2.21 -3.06 11.62
CA GLY A 90 3.20 -1.97 11.60
C GLY A 90 3.59 -1.54 10.19
N VAL A 91 4.58 -0.65 10.09
CA VAL A 91 5.22 -0.27 8.84
C VAL A 91 6.64 -0.85 8.79
N LEU A 92 6.92 -1.63 7.76
CA LEU A 92 8.19 -2.31 7.56
C LEU A 92 8.92 -1.77 6.33
N CYS A 93 10.24 -1.92 6.31
CA CYS A 93 11.00 -1.75 5.08
C CYS A 93 10.78 -2.95 4.15
N ASP A 94 11.06 -2.76 2.86
CA ASP A 94 10.90 -3.78 1.83
C ASP A 94 11.61 -5.11 2.15
N LEU A 95 12.84 -5.05 2.69
CA LEU A 95 13.61 -6.25 3.06
C LEU A 95 12.96 -7.03 4.20
N CYS A 96 12.53 -6.34 5.26
CA CYS A 96 11.89 -6.99 6.41
C CYS A 96 10.54 -7.58 6.02
N ASN A 97 9.73 -6.84 5.27
CA ASN A 97 8.42 -7.30 4.80
C ASN A 97 8.55 -8.54 3.90
N LYS A 98 9.49 -8.52 2.94
CA LYS A 98 9.78 -9.69 2.10
C LYS A 98 10.32 -10.84 2.95
N GLY A 99 11.21 -10.56 3.90
CA GLY A 99 11.77 -11.56 4.81
C GLY A 99 10.69 -12.33 5.56
N LEU A 100 9.73 -11.64 6.18
CA LEU A 100 8.58 -12.29 6.83
C LEU A 100 7.80 -13.18 5.86
N GLY A 101 7.51 -12.68 4.66
CA GLY A 101 6.84 -13.46 3.61
C GLY A 101 7.62 -14.70 3.16
N GLN A 102 8.95 -14.64 3.09
CA GLN A 102 9.79 -15.80 2.74
C GLN A 102 9.75 -16.88 3.83
N PHE A 103 9.55 -16.50 5.08
CA PHE A 103 9.28 -17.42 6.19
C PHE A 103 7.80 -17.75 6.36
N LYS A 104 6.94 -17.31 5.42
CA LYS A 104 5.48 -17.52 5.40
C LYS A 104 4.75 -16.95 6.62
N ASP A 105 5.26 -15.84 7.16
CA ASP A 105 4.76 -15.22 8.39
C ASP A 105 4.70 -16.21 9.58
N ASN A 106 5.47 -17.30 9.52
CA ASN A 106 5.39 -18.38 10.49
C ASN A 106 6.50 -18.25 11.55
N VAL A 107 6.10 -18.12 12.81
CA VAL A 107 7.01 -17.99 13.95
C VAL A 107 7.94 -19.20 14.07
N GLY A 108 7.46 -20.42 13.84
CA GLY A 108 8.27 -21.65 13.91
C GLY A 108 9.40 -21.67 12.87
N ASN A 109 9.15 -21.19 11.65
CA ASN A 109 10.16 -21.05 10.62
C ASN A 109 11.23 -20.01 11.01
N LEU A 110 10.81 -18.87 11.55
CA LEU A 110 11.72 -17.82 12.02
C LEU A 110 12.61 -18.30 13.17
N VAL A 111 12.04 -19.02 14.14
CA VAL A 111 12.80 -19.64 15.25
C VAL A 111 13.80 -20.65 14.71
N SER A 112 13.40 -21.50 13.76
CA SER A 112 14.29 -22.46 13.12
C SER A 112 15.46 -21.79 12.40
N ALA A 113 15.22 -20.64 11.76
CA ALA A 113 16.27 -19.84 11.11
C ALA A 113 17.26 -19.26 12.13
N ILE A 114 16.79 -18.78 13.29
CA ILE A 114 17.66 -18.31 14.38
C ILE A 114 18.54 -19.47 14.89
N GLU A 115 17.96 -20.64 15.13
CA GLU A 115 18.69 -21.83 15.61
C GLU A 115 19.68 -22.37 14.57
N TYR A 116 19.38 -22.25 13.27
CA TYR A 116 20.34 -22.54 12.22
C TYR A 116 21.55 -21.60 12.30
N LEU A 117 21.32 -20.28 12.38
CA LEU A 117 22.41 -19.31 12.49
C LEU A 117 23.27 -19.55 13.74
N ARG A 118 22.66 -19.80 14.90
CA ARG A 118 23.39 -20.09 16.15
C ARG A 118 24.32 -21.30 16.06
N ARG A 119 23.94 -22.32 15.29
CA ARG A 119 24.75 -23.54 15.10
C ARG A 119 25.89 -23.37 14.09
N HIS A 120 25.85 -22.32 13.28
CA HIS A 120 26.77 -22.09 12.16
C HIS A 120 27.40 -20.69 12.19
N ALA A 121 27.38 -20.01 13.34
CA ALA A 121 28.02 -18.73 13.60
C ALA A 121 29.44 -18.90 14.10
#